data_AF-A0A8D8B9E7-F1
#
_entry.id   AF-A0A8D8B9E7-F1
#
_cell.length_a   1.000
_cell.length_b   1.000
_cell.length_c   1.000
_cell.angle_alpha   90.00
_cell.angle_beta   90.00
_cell.angle_gamma   90.00
#
_symmetry.space_group_name_H-M   'P 1'
#
loop_
_entity.id
_entity.type
_entity.pdbx_description
1 polymer ?
#
loop_
_entity_poly.entity_id
_entity_poly.type
_entity_poly.pdbx_seq_one_letter_code
_entity_poly.pdbx_strand_id
1 'polypeptide(L)'
;MDTLSEVVIALLKNSVDAHSFSVAIRICPELFWLQVLDNGDGFDEADLAGVGKCCPLNIDFKQMKPVKKFARLTGSSLLEIIGRCEEVLIETLDCRHGDAKSHSRSFKHPAATGHNSSQADVTTTQYQRQCVRKSQGTTVTLKNVFWQDPDRGRRHSRKTDDDYRKLLADLRAFALVHFDRSFTLQNLSTSEVEFKSKKYVHNEDEKNP
;
A
#
# COMPACT_ATOMS: atom_id res chain seq x y z
N MET A 1 -10.33 -9.48 -4.08
CA MET A 1 -10.16 -8.37 -3.12
C MET A 1 -11.44 -7.57 -3.09
N ASP A 2 -12.31 -7.94 -2.17
CA ASP A 2 -13.67 -7.41 -2.04
C ASP A 2 -13.89 -6.69 -0.70
N THR A 3 -12.86 -6.64 0.15
CA THR A 3 -12.93 -6.04 1.50
C THR A 3 -11.78 -5.07 1.76
N LEU A 4 -11.98 -4.13 2.68
CA LEU A 4 -10.91 -3.21 3.10
C LEU A 4 -9.74 -3.97 3.74
N SER A 5 -10.04 -5.03 4.51
CA SER A 5 -9.01 -5.86 5.13
C SER A 5 -8.07 -6.48 4.10
N GLU A 6 -8.60 -7.10 3.04
CA GLU A 6 -7.78 -7.72 1.99
C GLU A 6 -6.85 -6.71 1.30
N VAL A 7 -7.37 -5.52 0.99
CA VAL A 7 -6.60 -4.43 0.37
C VAL A 7 -5.47 -3.98 1.29
N VAL A 8 -5.77 -3.69 2.57
CA VAL A 8 -4.77 -3.24 3.54
C VAL A 8 -3.71 -4.31 3.76
N ILE A 9 -4.10 -5.56 4.03
CA ILE A 9 -3.16 -6.66 4.28
C ILE A 9 -2.26 -6.91 3.06
N ALA A 10 -2.77 -6.80 1.84
CA ALA A 10 -1.94 -6.89 0.64
C ALA A 10 -0.89 -5.78 0.56
N LEU A 11 -1.25 -4.53 0.89
CA LEU A 11 -0.29 -3.43 0.95
C LEU A 11 0.73 -3.60 2.09
N LEU A 12 0.32 -4.10 3.26
CA LEU A 12 1.23 -4.36 4.38
C LEU A 12 2.25 -5.46 4.05
N LYS A 13 1.85 -6.51 3.33
CA LYS A 13 2.78 -7.53 2.83
C LYS A 13 3.85 -6.90 1.92
N ASN A 14 3.45 -5.99 1.03
CA ASN A 14 4.40 -5.25 0.19
C ASN A 14 5.38 -4.41 1.02
N SER A 15 4.90 -3.71 2.06
CA SER A 15 5.78 -2.95 2.95
C SER A 15 6.73 -3.83 3.76
N VAL A 16 6.26 -5.00 4.24
CA VAL A 16 7.11 -5.96 4.96
C VAL A 16 8.22 -6.48 4.05
N ASP A 17 7.84 -6.86 2.83
CA ASP A 17 8.76 -7.36 1.82
C ASP A 17 9.75 -6.30 1.34
N ALA A 18 9.37 -5.01 1.38
CA ALA A 18 10.24 -3.87 1.17
C ALA A 18 11.11 -3.54 2.41
N HIS A 19 11.23 -4.47 3.36
CA HIS A 19 12.05 -4.32 4.56
C HIS A 19 11.67 -3.13 5.47
N SER A 20 10.40 -2.69 5.42
CA SER A 20 9.95 -1.60 6.29
C SER A 20 9.87 -2.00 7.77
N PHE A 21 10.46 -1.19 8.64
CA PHE A 21 10.35 -1.36 10.09
C PHE A 21 9.14 -0.64 10.71
N SER A 22 8.55 0.31 9.99
CA SER A 22 7.43 1.12 10.44
C SER A 22 6.46 1.40 9.29
N VAL A 23 5.21 1.00 9.50
CA VAL A 23 4.12 1.21 8.53
C VAL A 23 2.97 1.95 9.21
N ALA A 24 2.56 3.07 8.61
CA ALA A 24 1.40 3.85 9.03
C ALA A 24 0.28 3.70 8.01
N ILE A 25 -0.92 3.42 8.49
CA ILE A 25 -2.14 3.31 7.72
C ILE A 25 -3.03 4.47 8.13
N ARG A 26 -3.53 5.22 7.14
CA ARG A 26 -4.50 6.29 7.32
C ARG A 26 -5.73 5.97 6.51
N ILE A 27 -6.91 6.06 7.11
CA ILE A 27 -8.16 5.75 6.44
C ILE A 27 -9.17 6.87 6.68
N CYS A 28 -9.96 7.16 5.66
CA CYS A 28 -11.17 7.97 5.76
C CYS A 28 -12.30 7.15 5.11
N PRO A 29 -13.00 6.31 5.91
CA PRO A 29 -14.01 5.39 5.39
C PRO A 29 -15.12 6.09 4.62
N GLU A 30 -15.54 7.27 5.09
CA GLU A 30 -16.60 8.09 4.50
C GLU A 30 -16.26 8.59 3.09
N LEU A 31 -14.96 8.78 2.81
CA LEU A 31 -14.47 9.19 1.50
C LEU A 31 -13.93 8.01 0.66
N PHE A 32 -14.07 6.77 1.16
CA PHE A 32 -13.46 5.58 0.54
C PHE A 32 -11.98 5.81 0.22
N TRP A 33 -11.27 6.46 1.14
CA TRP A 33 -9.89 6.87 0.97
C TRP A 33 -8.99 6.12 1.93
N LEU A 34 -7.86 5.64 1.41
CA LEU A 34 -6.87 4.87 2.17
C LEU A 34 -5.46 5.33 1.79
N GLN A 35 -4.57 5.40 2.75
CA GLN A 35 -3.15 5.62 2.51
C GLN A 35 -2.31 4.70 3.40
N VAL A 36 -1.36 3.99 2.79
CA VAL A 36 -0.36 3.17 3.49
C VAL A 36 1.01 3.80 3.22
N LEU A 37 1.71 4.16 4.29
CA LEU A 37 3.04 4.75 4.25
C LEU A 37 4.01 3.84 5.00
N ASP A 38 5.10 3.47 4.36
CA ASP A 38 6.15 2.66 4.98
C ASP A 38 7.50 3.36 4.89
N ASN A 39 8.46 2.95 5.72
CA ASN A 39 9.85 3.40 5.66
C ASN A 39 10.79 2.36 5.02
N GLY A 40 10.27 1.56 4.09
CA GLY A 40 11.03 0.49 3.46
C GLY A 40 12.06 1.00 2.46
N ASP A 41 12.54 0.10 1.63
CA ASP A 41 13.57 0.32 0.63
C ASP A 41 13.22 1.39 -0.42
N GLY A 42 11.94 1.56 -0.74
CA GLY A 42 11.48 2.39 -1.86
C GLY A 42 11.86 1.81 -3.24
N PHE A 43 11.46 2.51 -4.29
CA PHE A 43 11.79 2.23 -5.68
C PHE A 43 12.63 3.36 -6.29
N ASP A 44 13.54 2.97 -7.17
CA ASP A 44 14.09 3.88 -8.17
C ASP A 44 13.09 4.10 -9.33
N GLU A 45 13.43 5.01 -10.25
CA GLU A 45 12.63 5.33 -11.42
C GLU A 45 12.34 4.10 -12.32
N ALA A 46 13.35 3.25 -12.55
CA ALA A 46 13.24 2.13 -13.47
C ALA A 46 12.33 1.04 -12.91
N ASP A 47 12.43 0.77 -11.62
CA ASP A 47 11.57 -0.15 -10.90
C ASP A 47 10.14 0.39 -10.80
N LEU A 48 9.96 1.69 -10.53
CA LEU A 48 8.63 2.31 -10.50
C LEU A 48 7.92 2.25 -11.86
N ALA A 49 8.67 2.29 -12.97
CA ALA A 49 8.12 2.09 -14.32
C ALA A 49 7.61 0.65 -14.57
N GLY A 50 8.03 -0.32 -13.75
CA GLY A 50 7.52 -1.69 -13.75
C GLY A 50 6.23 -1.88 -12.95
N VAL A 51 6.00 -1.06 -11.91
CA VAL A 51 4.86 -1.17 -10.98
C VAL A 51 3.50 -1.19 -11.71
N GLY A 52 2.57 -2.05 -11.29
CA GLY A 52 1.25 -2.16 -11.94
C GLY A 52 1.29 -2.63 -13.41
N LYS A 53 2.36 -3.31 -13.84
CA LYS A 53 2.39 -4.13 -15.05
C LYS A 53 2.40 -5.60 -14.63
N CYS A 54 1.66 -6.45 -15.34
CA CYS A 54 1.72 -7.89 -15.11
C CYS A 54 3.12 -8.38 -15.50
N CYS A 55 3.98 -8.63 -14.53
CA CYS A 55 5.27 -9.27 -14.77
C CYS A 55 5.11 -10.76 -14.49
N PRO A 56 5.35 -11.66 -15.47
CA PRO A 56 5.57 -13.06 -15.14
C PRO A 56 6.72 -13.10 -14.15
N LEU A 57 6.50 -13.79 -13.02
CA LEU A 57 7.41 -13.92 -11.89
C LEU A 57 8.86 -13.96 -12.37
N ASN A 58 9.59 -12.86 -12.17
CA ASN A 58 11.01 -12.76 -12.50
C ASN A 58 11.78 -13.59 -11.47
N ILE A 59 11.66 -14.92 -11.51
CA ILE A 59 12.40 -15.85 -10.63
C ILE A 59 13.69 -16.21 -11.35
N ASP A 60 14.81 -15.95 -10.70
CA ASP A 60 16.08 -16.56 -11.04
C ASP A 60 15.97 -18.02 -10.60
N PHE A 61 15.66 -18.90 -11.55
CA PHE A 61 15.51 -20.34 -11.31
C PHE A 61 16.80 -21.00 -10.81
N LYS A 62 17.98 -20.37 -10.99
CA LYS A 62 19.24 -20.88 -10.44
C LYS A 62 19.42 -20.52 -8.97
N GLN A 63 18.92 -19.37 -8.54
CA GLN A 63 19.02 -18.91 -7.15
C GLN A 63 17.74 -19.13 -6.35
N MET A 64 16.65 -19.58 -6.99
CA MET A 64 15.29 -19.58 -6.44
C MET A 64 14.91 -18.25 -5.80
N LYS A 65 15.38 -17.14 -6.39
CA LYS A 65 15.21 -15.78 -5.87
C LYS A 65 14.68 -14.87 -6.98
N PRO A 66 13.91 -13.81 -6.66
CA PRO A 66 13.51 -12.84 -7.68
C PRO A 66 14.71 -12.14 -8.35
N VAL A 67 14.81 -12.17 -9.69
CA VAL A 67 15.84 -11.53 -10.53
C VAL A 67 15.85 -10.01 -10.34
N LYS A 68 14.66 -9.43 -10.15
CA LYS A 68 14.49 -8.04 -9.72
C LYS A 68 14.07 -8.06 -8.26
N LYS A 69 14.69 -7.22 -7.43
CA LYS A 69 14.34 -7.07 -6.00
C LYS A 69 12.83 -6.81 -5.78
N PHE A 70 12.16 -6.27 -6.81
CA PHE A 70 10.79 -5.75 -6.74
C PHE A 70 9.75 -6.52 -7.57
N ALA A 71 9.61 -7.82 -7.32
CA ALA A 71 8.51 -8.63 -7.87
C ALA A 71 7.10 -8.32 -7.28
N ARG A 72 6.94 -7.27 -6.44
CA ARG A 72 5.91 -7.30 -5.37
C ARG A 72 4.80 -6.25 -5.47
N LEU A 73 5.11 -5.01 -5.90
CA LEU A 73 4.12 -4.06 -6.45
C LEU A 73 3.93 -4.24 -7.98
N THR A 74 4.40 -5.36 -8.53
CA THR A 74 4.27 -5.77 -9.94
C THR A 74 3.42 -7.03 -10.11
N GLY A 75 2.79 -7.49 -9.03
CA GLY A 75 1.97 -8.69 -8.97
C GLY A 75 0.48 -8.46 -9.22
N SER A 76 -0.27 -9.56 -9.31
CA SER A 76 -1.73 -9.59 -9.50
C SER A 76 -2.49 -8.82 -8.42
N SER A 77 -2.00 -8.79 -7.19
CA SER A 77 -2.61 -8.07 -6.06
C SER A 77 -2.68 -6.56 -6.29
N LEU A 78 -1.61 -5.92 -6.78
CA LEU A 78 -1.66 -4.49 -7.05
C LEU A 78 -2.53 -4.18 -8.27
N LEU A 79 -2.49 -5.01 -9.32
CA LEU A 79 -3.38 -4.86 -10.47
C LEU A 79 -4.85 -4.94 -10.06
N GLU A 80 -5.18 -5.86 -9.15
CA GLU A 80 -6.52 -5.97 -8.60
C GLU A 80 -6.89 -4.72 -7.79
N ILE A 81 -6.01 -4.24 -6.90
CA ILE A 81 -6.22 -2.98 -6.16
C ILE A 81 -6.46 -1.81 -7.11
N ILE A 82 -5.64 -1.65 -8.14
CA ILE A 82 -5.78 -0.59 -9.16
C ILE A 82 -7.16 -0.70 -9.82
N GLY A 83 -7.60 -1.90 -10.20
CA GLY A 83 -8.92 -2.12 -10.81
C GLY A 83 -10.09 -1.77 -9.87
N ARG A 84 -9.91 -1.87 -8.56
CA ARG A 84 -10.93 -1.51 -7.56
C ARG A 84 -10.94 -0.03 -7.19
N CYS A 85 -9.96 0.78 -7.58
CA CYS A 85 -9.86 2.18 -7.17
C CYS A 85 -10.12 3.13 -8.34
N GLU A 86 -10.68 4.29 -8.06
CA GLU A 86 -10.81 5.35 -9.08
C GLU A 86 -9.43 5.94 -9.41
N GLU A 87 -8.63 6.15 -8.35
CA GLU A 87 -7.24 6.61 -8.47
C GLU A 87 -6.35 5.86 -7.47
N VAL A 88 -5.18 5.43 -7.93
CA VAL A 88 -4.07 4.96 -7.09
C VAL A 88 -2.86 5.84 -7.35
N LEU A 89 -2.29 6.43 -6.31
CA LEU A 89 -1.05 7.20 -6.36
C LEU A 89 0.02 6.50 -5.54
N ILE A 90 1.16 6.23 -6.16
CA ILE A 90 2.33 5.64 -5.52
C ILE A 90 3.43 6.70 -5.51
N GLU A 91 3.92 7.04 -4.34
CA GLU A 91 5.02 7.97 -4.12
C GLU A 91 6.13 7.24 -3.39
N THR A 92 7.36 7.41 -3.85
CA THR A 92 8.48 6.63 -3.33
C THR A 92 9.76 7.44 -3.31
N LEU A 93 10.61 7.17 -2.32
CA LEU A 93 11.95 7.71 -2.24
C LEU A 93 12.91 6.58 -1.85
N ASP A 94 13.89 6.34 -2.71
CA ASP A 94 15.04 5.47 -2.44
C ASP A 94 16.27 6.34 -2.16
N CYS A 95 16.97 6.06 -1.06
CA CYS A 95 18.18 6.78 -0.65
C CYS A 95 19.47 5.95 -0.76
N ARG A 96 19.40 4.71 -1.28
CA ARG A 96 20.52 3.76 -1.33
C ARG A 96 21.69 4.21 -2.22
N HIS A 97 21.48 5.18 -3.11
CA HIS A 97 22.48 5.64 -4.08
C HIS A 97 22.93 7.10 -3.87
N GLY A 98 22.65 7.72 -2.72
CA GLY A 98 23.11 9.08 -2.38
C GLY A 98 22.36 10.22 -3.11
N ASP A 99 21.78 9.94 -4.27
CA ASP A 99 20.88 10.84 -5.01
C ASP A 99 19.42 10.55 -4.63
N ALA A 100 18.98 11.07 -3.48
CA ALA A 100 17.60 10.89 -3.00
C ALA A 100 16.61 11.65 -3.90
N LYS A 101 16.09 10.97 -4.93
CA LYS A 101 15.05 11.48 -5.82
C LYS A 101 13.73 10.79 -5.50
N SER A 102 12.70 11.59 -5.29
CA SER A 102 11.34 11.12 -5.08
C SER A 102 10.65 10.93 -6.43
N HIS A 103 10.08 9.76 -6.63
CA HIS A 103 9.37 9.39 -7.83
C HIS A 103 7.91 9.14 -7.50
N SER A 104 7.02 9.38 -8.46
CA SER A 104 5.62 9.01 -8.30
C SER A 104 5.02 8.44 -9.57
N ARG A 105 4.04 7.58 -9.37
CA ARG A 105 3.24 6.96 -10.41
C ARG A 105 1.79 6.94 -10.00
N SER A 106 0.93 7.49 -10.84
CA SER A 106 -0.52 7.44 -10.64
C SER A 106 -1.19 6.54 -11.66
N PHE A 107 -2.31 5.96 -11.26
CA PHE A 107 -3.19 5.12 -12.05
C PHE A 107 -4.59 5.71 -11.89
N LYS A 108 -5.19 6.22 -12.96
CA LYS A 108 -6.53 6.82 -12.93
C LYS A 108 -7.46 6.09 -13.89
N HIS A 109 -8.67 5.79 -13.41
CA HIS A 109 -9.71 5.21 -14.25
C HIS A 109 -10.29 6.25 -15.23
N PRO A 110 -10.55 5.92 -16.51
CA PRO A 110 -11.08 6.86 -17.51
C PRO A 110 -12.36 7.60 -17.10
N ALA A 111 -13.27 6.90 -16.39
CA ALA A 111 -14.51 7.50 -15.89
C ALA A 111 -14.27 8.71 -14.96
N ALA A 112 -13.12 8.77 -14.28
CA ALA A 112 -12.71 9.90 -13.43
C ALA A 112 -12.21 11.12 -14.24
N THR A 113 -11.90 10.92 -15.52
CA THR A 113 -11.27 11.94 -16.39
C THR A 113 -12.27 12.65 -17.31
N GLY A 114 -13.58 12.38 -17.17
CA GLY A 114 -14.63 13.03 -17.95
C GLY A 114 -14.66 12.66 -19.44
N HIS A 115 -13.82 11.71 -19.88
CA HIS A 115 -13.78 11.24 -21.27
C HIS A 115 -14.68 10.02 -21.45
N ASN A 116 -15.70 10.16 -22.30
CA ASN A 116 -16.49 9.06 -22.85
C ASN A 116 -15.65 8.26 -23.86
N SER A 117 -14.65 7.52 -23.40
CA SER A 117 -13.94 6.56 -24.25
C SER A 117 -14.59 5.19 -24.13
N SER A 118 -15.27 4.76 -25.20
CA SER A 118 -15.82 3.42 -25.39
C SER A 118 -14.72 2.37 -25.63
N GLN A 119 -13.72 2.33 -24.77
CA GLN A 119 -12.69 1.29 -24.74
C GLN A 119 -12.35 0.98 -23.29
N ALA A 120 -12.56 -0.28 -22.92
CA ALA A 120 -12.11 -0.86 -21.67
C ALA A 120 -10.59 -0.63 -21.47
N ASP A 121 -10.19 -0.50 -20.20
CA ASP A 121 -8.83 -0.75 -19.72
C ASP A 121 -7.69 0.20 -20.14
N VAL A 122 -7.93 1.52 -20.22
CA VAL A 122 -6.80 2.47 -20.25
C VAL A 122 -6.68 3.21 -18.93
N THR A 123 -6.03 2.58 -17.96
CA THR A 123 -5.54 3.28 -16.77
C THR A 123 -4.51 4.33 -17.22
N THR A 124 -4.86 5.61 -17.16
CA THR A 124 -3.88 6.67 -17.48
C THR A 124 -2.78 6.61 -16.44
N THR A 125 -1.56 6.31 -16.90
CA THR A 125 -0.37 6.28 -16.05
C THR A 125 0.36 7.60 -16.18
N GLN A 126 0.46 8.37 -15.09
CA GLN A 126 1.31 9.56 -15.05
C GLN A 126 2.54 9.28 -14.20
N TYR A 127 3.69 9.71 -14.69
CA TYR A 127 4.97 9.57 -14.00
C TYR A 127 5.56 10.96 -13.75
N GLN A 128 5.90 11.26 -12.50
CA GLN A 128 6.47 12.54 -12.11
C GLN A 128 7.77 12.31 -11.33
N ARG A 129 8.87 12.89 -11.84
CA ARG A 129 10.25 12.77 -11.30
C ARG A 129 10.52 13.61 -10.05
N GLN A 130 9.55 14.39 -9.58
CA GLN A 130 9.72 15.30 -8.46
C GLN A 130 8.46 15.27 -7.59
N CYS A 131 8.50 14.47 -6.54
CA CYS A 131 7.42 14.24 -5.59
C CYS A 131 7.76 14.85 -4.21
N VAL A 132 6.75 15.14 -3.40
CA VAL A 132 6.87 15.84 -2.11
C VAL A 132 7.40 14.93 -0.99
N ARG A 133 7.55 13.62 -1.22
CA ARG A 133 8.00 12.69 -0.19
C ARG A 133 9.41 13.04 0.30
N LYS A 134 9.52 13.36 1.60
CA LYS A 134 10.77 13.82 2.24
C LYS A 134 11.54 12.71 2.97
N SER A 135 11.00 11.50 3.04
CA SER A 135 11.57 10.37 3.81
C SER A 135 11.66 9.11 2.97
N GLN A 136 12.62 8.25 3.27
CA GLN A 136 12.79 6.93 2.63
C GLN A 136 11.49 6.10 2.70
N GLY A 137 11.24 5.29 1.66
CA GLY A 137 10.16 4.29 1.60
C GLY A 137 9.07 4.61 0.58
N THR A 138 7.90 3.97 0.73
CA THR A 138 6.78 4.09 -0.22
C THR A 138 5.48 4.54 0.45
N THR A 139 4.70 5.36 -0.26
CA THR A 139 3.33 5.77 0.09
C THR A 139 2.45 5.29 -1.04
N VAL A 140 1.41 4.51 -0.70
CA VAL A 140 0.34 4.14 -1.62
C VAL A 140 -0.94 4.82 -1.13
N THR A 141 -1.49 5.70 -1.96
CA THR A 141 -2.76 6.39 -1.70
C THR A 141 -3.81 5.87 -2.67
N LEU A 142 -4.93 5.38 -2.13
CA LEU A 142 -6.08 4.91 -2.87
C LEU A 142 -7.23 5.89 -2.68
N LYS A 143 -7.87 6.31 -3.78
CA LYS A 143 -9.05 7.18 -3.74
C LYS A 143 -10.27 6.47 -4.31
N ASN A 144 -11.40 6.68 -3.65
CA ASN A 144 -12.69 6.10 -4.00
C ASN A 144 -12.58 4.58 -4.22
N VAL A 145 -12.08 3.88 -3.20
CA VAL A 145 -11.96 2.41 -3.22
C VAL A 145 -13.34 1.79 -3.46
N PHE A 146 -13.37 0.75 -4.29
CA PHE A 146 -14.56 0.06 -4.79
C PHE A 146 -15.48 0.92 -5.66
N TRP A 147 -14.98 1.97 -6.34
CA TRP A 147 -15.80 2.93 -7.09
C TRP A 147 -16.84 2.33 -8.07
N GLN A 148 -16.56 1.15 -8.63
CA GLN A 148 -17.47 0.42 -9.54
C GLN A 148 -18.69 -0.18 -8.84
N ASP A 149 -18.62 -0.34 -7.53
CA ASP A 149 -19.68 -0.88 -6.72
C ASP A 149 -20.65 0.26 -6.31
N PRO A 150 -21.88 0.31 -6.87
CA PRO A 150 -22.86 1.34 -6.53
C PRO A 150 -23.43 1.18 -5.11
N ASP A 151 -23.40 -0.04 -4.56
CA ASP A 151 -23.89 -0.35 -3.23
C ASP A 151 -22.79 -0.26 -2.17
N ARG A 152 -21.56 0.12 -2.54
CA ARG A 152 -20.42 0.26 -1.61
C ARG A 152 -20.75 1.18 -0.44
N GLY A 153 -21.52 2.24 -0.70
CA GLY A 153 -22.01 3.14 0.34
C GLY A 153 -22.80 2.39 1.40
N ARG A 154 -23.71 1.51 1.00
CA ARG A 154 -24.52 0.70 1.93
C ARG A 154 -23.72 -0.44 2.56
N ARG A 155 -22.80 -1.06 1.79
CA ARG A 155 -21.91 -2.15 2.23
C ARG A 155 -20.77 -1.71 3.12
N HIS A 156 -20.37 -0.44 3.09
CA HIS A 156 -19.25 0.09 3.87
C HIS A 156 -19.68 1.29 4.75
N SER A 157 -20.95 1.72 4.70
CA SER A 157 -21.57 2.55 5.74
C SER A 157 -21.69 1.75 7.03
N ARG A 158 -21.88 2.45 8.15
CA ARG A 158 -22.04 2.00 9.56
C ARG A 158 -22.92 0.75 9.82
N LYS A 159 -23.48 0.09 8.80
CA LYS A 159 -24.04 -1.27 8.82
C LYS A 159 -22.99 -2.40 8.74
N THR A 160 -21.71 -2.14 8.46
CA THR A 160 -20.63 -3.17 8.33
C THR A 160 -19.42 -2.89 9.21
N ASP A 161 -19.70 -2.58 10.47
CA ASP A 161 -18.72 -2.65 11.55
C ASP A 161 -17.90 -3.97 11.49
N ASP A 162 -18.45 -5.04 10.90
CA ASP A 162 -17.74 -6.29 10.59
C ASP A 162 -16.51 -6.15 9.68
N ASP A 163 -16.55 -5.40 8.57
CA ASP A 163 -15.38 -5.29 7.67
C ASP A 163 -14.26 -4.47 8.32
N TYR A 164 -14.64 -3.38 8.99
CA TYR A 164 -13.69 -2.56 9.73
C TYR A 164 -13.15 -3.25 10.99
N ARG A 165 -14.00 -3.95 11.76
CA ARG A 165 -13.55 -4.80 12.87
C ARG A 165 -12.69 -5.96 12.38
N LYS A 166 -13.00 -6.52 11.22
CA LYS A 166 -12.17 -7.55 10.57
C LYS A 166 -10.81 -6.98 10.18
N LEU A 167 -10.77 -5.79 9.58
CA LEU A 167 -9.51 -5.08 9.33
C LEU A 167 -8.70 -4.91 10.62
N LEU A 168 -9.31 -4.45 11.71
CA LEU A 168 -8.62 -4.31 13.01
C LEU A 168 -8.13 -5.66 13.55
N ALA A 169 -8.93 -6.73 13.41
CA ALA A 169 -8.56 -8.08 13.86
C ALA A 169 -7.41 -8.65 13.03
N ASP A 170 -7.48 -8.56 11.70
CA ASP A 170 -6.45 -9.03 10.79
C ASP A 170 -5.17 -8.20 10.94
N LEU A 171 -5.27 -6.89 11.17
CA LEU A 171 -4.13 -6.01 11.44
C LEU A 171 -3.43 -6.38 12.76
N ARG A 172 -4.21 -6.71 13.82
CA ARG A 172 -3.66 -7.24 15.08
C ARG A 172 -2.92 -8.55 14.84
N ALA A 173 -3.54 -9.49 14.12
CA ALA A 173 -2.92 -10.77 13.80
C ALA A 173 -1.63 -10.59 12.98
N PHE A 174 -1.65 -9.70 11.98
CA PHE A 174 -0.49 -9.36 11.17
C PHE A 174 0.65 -8.78 12.02
N ALA A 175 0.34 -7.87 12.94
CA ALA A 175 1.34 -7.30 13.86
C ALA A 175 1.92 -8.31 14.84
N LEU A 176 1.16 -9.34 15.24
CA LEU A 176 1.67 -10.44 16.08
C LEU A 176 2.68 -11.32 15.33
N VAL A 177 2.46 -11.56 14.03
CA VAL A 177 3.40 -12.30 13.18
C VAL A 177 4.66 -11.48 12.92
N HIS A 178 4.51 -10.17 12.70
CA HIS A 178 5.59 -9.23 12.40
C HIS A 178 5.95 -8.36 13.61
N PHE A 179 6.21 -9.00 14.76
CA PHE A 179 6.41 -8.36 16.07
C PHE A 179 7.64 -7.43 16.15
N ASP A 180 8.59 -7.58 15.22
CA ASP A 180 9.80 -6.77 15.08
C ASP A 180 9.55 -5.41 14.42
N ARG A 181 8.29 -5.14 14.00
CA ARG A 181 7.88 -3.95 13.24
C ARG A 181 6.77 -3.19 13.95
N SER A 182 6.65 -1.90 13.66
CA SER A 182 5.58 -1.04 14.17
C SER A 182 4.51 -0.77 13.11
N PHE A 183 3.25 -0.91 13.51
CA PHE A 183 2.08 -0.66 12.69
C PHE A 183 1.16 0.33 13.39
N THR A 184 0.64 1.32 12.68
CA THR A 184 -0.40 2.24 13.17
C THR A 184 -1.56 2.33 12.19
N LEU A 185 -2.78 2.45 12.72
CA LEU A 185 -3.98 2.79 11.96
C LEU A 185 -4.56 4.07 12.55
N GLN A 186 -4.71 5.10 11.72
CA GLN A 186 -5.38 6.34 12.07
C GLN A 186 -6.62 6.53 11.22
N ASN A 187 -7.75 6.80 11.87
CA ASN A 187 -8.96 7.23 11.21
C ASN A 187 -8.94 8.76 11.09
N LEU A 188 -8.93 9.27 9.86
CA LEU A 188 -8.81 10.70 9.58
C LEU A 188 -10.12 11.46 9.82
N SER A 189 -11.26 10.77 9.79
CA SER A 189 -12.57 11.38 10.01
C SER A 189 -12.79 11.72 11.48
N THR A 190 -12.22 10.91 12.38
CA THR A 190 -12.25 11.14 13.83
C THR A 190 -10.95 11.72 14.37
N SER A 191 -9.88 11.71 13.57
CA SER A 191 -8.50 12.01 13.97
C SER A 191 -7.92 11.05 15.02
N GLU A 192 -8.59 9.92 15.29
CA GLU A 192 -8.18 8.95 16.31
C GLU A 192 -7.17 7.93 15.77
N VAL A 193 -6.21 7.55 16.63
CA VAL A 193 -5.35 6.38 16.39
C VAL A 193 -6.06 5.16 16.98
N GLU A 194 -6.68 4.38 16.12
CA GLU A 194 -7.53 3.25 16.53
C GLU A 194 -6.75 1.95 16.69
N PHE A 195 -5.54 1.86 16.13
CA PHE A 195 -4.61 0.77 16.38
C PHE A 195 -3.15 1.24 16.38
N LYS A 196 -2.36 0.70 17.30
CA LYS A 196 -0.91 0.87 17.35
C LYS A 196 -0.27 -0.40 17.92
N SER A 197 0.62 -1.04 17.15
CA SER A 197 1.44 -2.12 17.69
C SER A 197 2.62 -1.55 18.48
N LYS A 198 3.04 -2.27 19.54
CA LYS A 198 4.32 -2.02 20.19
C LYS A 198 5.38 -2.80 19.43
N LYS A 199 6.47 -2.14 19.04
CA LYS A 199 7.68 -2.84 18.58
C LYS A 199 8.24 -3.61 19.77
N TYR A 200 8.42 -4.92 19.63
CA TYR A 200 9.14 -5.68 20.65
C TYR A 200 10.62 -5.30 20.58
N VAL A 201 11.17 -4.81 21.69
CA VAL A 201 12.61 -4.56 21.86
C VAL A 201 13.11 -5.64 22.80
N HIS A 202 13.97 -6.52 22.31
CA HIS A 202 14.65 -7.48 23.17
C HIS A 202 15.73 -6.70 23.93
N ASN A 203 15.51 -6.45 25.22
CA ASN A 203 16.55 -5.90 26.09
C ASN A 203 17.47 -7.05 26.49
N GLU A 204 18.68 -7.12 25.92
CA GLU A 204 19.70 -8.10 26.33
C GLU A 204 20.50 -7.67 27.59
N ASP A 205 20.12 -6.58 28.27
CA ASP A 205 20.86 -6.04 29.43
C ASP A 205 20.42 -6.55 30.81
N GLU A 206 19.66 -7.64 30.89
CA GLU A 206 19.41 -8.35 32.16
C GLU A 206 20.12 -9.71 32.17
N LYS A 207 21.44 -9.69 32.33
CA LYS A 207 22.22 -10.77 32.95
C LYS A 207 23.67 -10.33 33.18
N ASN A 208 23.92 -9.76 34.35
CA ASN A 208 25.16 -10.06 35.08
C ASN A 208 24.84 -10.03 36.58
N PRO A 209 24.63 -11.20 37.23
CA PRO A 209 24.64 -11.29 38.68
C PRO A 209 26.05 -11.04 39.26
#